data_AF-A3XME5-F1
#
_entry.id   AF-A3XME5-F1
#
_cell.length_a   1.000
_cell.length_b   1.000
_cell.length_c   1.000
_cell.angle_alpha   90.00
_cell.angle_beta   90.00
_cell.angle_gamma   90.00
#
_symmetry.space_group_name_H-M   'P 1'
#
loop_
_entity.id
_entity.type
_entity.pdbx_description
1 polymer ?
#
loop_
_entity_poly.entity_id
_entity_poly.type
_entity_poly.pdbx_seq_one_letter_code
_entity_poly.pdbx_strand_id
1 'polypeptide(L)'
;MNVICMRRLVYSLLFLLSSLSCSSSDTTDDAVIEPTPEKNVELAELNTQDVTNIDTFNATILAAVTDAGDGSISERGIYLSTTPDSGDGEKFLASTIKGSGEFTVNLTGLQQATTYYAKAYAVNQAGVAYGNEINFKTLIAESALFDTDVKSVSGAHDIFVEVKLVDRGDLPIAEIGVVWGTEEVPTIEDNKLMHTTVEDHFKQRITDLEEEHLYFIRPYMISEGEAVYGRQMIISTIKKGEFTWSFNGTLNLDNPTHVRIKAAFDEACMYFNNFTSITKHVTVNYSPGTPTADANFAGWINMGAVESYQRTGTALHEMAHTVGIGQHWRFDDLFTDNRYNGERANEIVQLMSGNDEEYIRKSGVHFWPYGINGAHEDTGEEDLYITHCLILQGMKTDGLPSN
;
A
#
# COMPACT_ATOMS: atom_id res chain seq x y z
N MET A 1 -2.45 9.40 -54.65
CA MET A 1 -1.49 9.19 -55.75
C MET A 1 -1.58 7.74 -56.17
N ASN A 2 -1.97 7.48 -57.43
CA ASN A 2 -2.08 6.22 -58.18
C ASN A 2 -2.74 4.94 -57.58
N VAL A 3 -3.73 4.47 -58.35
CA VAL A 3 -4.40 3.17 -58.31
C VAL A 3 -3.71 2.21 -59.29
N ILE A 4 -3.52 0.94 -58.92
CA ILE A 4 -3.22 -0.20 -59.83
C ILE A 4 -3.82 -1.48 -59.19
N CYS A 5 -4.30 -2.54 -59.85
CA CYS A 5 -5.06 -2.80 -61.09
C CYS A 5 -5.04 -4.34 -61.30
N MET A 6 -6.18 -4.99 -61.11
CA MET A 6 -6.75 -6.14 -61.85
C MET A 6 -5.90 -7.34 -62.41
N ARG A 7 -6.36 -8.55 -62.02
CA ARG A 7 -6.65 -9.78 -62.84
C ARG A 7 -5.55 -10.75 -63.35
N ARG A 8 -5.70 -12.01 -62.87
CA ARG A 8 -5.79 -13.32 -63.58
C ARG A 8 -4.82 -13.68 -64.73
N LEU A 9 -4.26 -14.89 -64.63
CA LEU A 9 -3.98 -15.78 -65.77
C LEU A 9 -4.59 -17.18 -65.56
N VAL A 10 -4.74 -17.95 -66.64
CA VAL A 10 -5.49 -19.23 -66.74
C VAL A 10 -4.68 -20.23 -67.53
N TYR A 11 -4.68 -21.53 -67.16
CA TYR A 11 -4.44 -22.61 -68.13
C TYR A 11 -5.33 -23.86 -67.91
N SER A 12 -6.00 -24.21 -69.00
CA SER A 12 -6.76 -25.43 -69.36
C SER A 12 -5.80 -26.50 -69.96
N LEU A 13 -6.12 -27.78 -70.24
CA LEU A 13 -7.23 -28.73 -70.00
C LEU A 13 -6.82 -30.10 -70.65
N LEU A 14 -7.61 -31.16 -70.43
CA LEU A 14 -7.60 -32.52 -71.05
C LEU A 14 -6.52 -33.52 -70.56
N PHE A 15 -6.81 -34.75 -70.07
CA PHE A 15 -7.70 -35.88 -70.45
C PHE A 15 -7.24 -36.75 -71.64
N LEU A 16 -6.94 -38.03 -71.36
CA LEU A 16 -7.45 -39.19 -72.10
C LEU A 16 -7.31 -40.49 -71.28
N LEU A 17 -8.38 -41.31 -71.24
CA LEU A 17 -8.34 -42.71 -70.77
C LEU A 17 -8.54 -43.65 -71.96
N SER A 18 -7.88 -44.81 -71.95
CA SER A 18 -8.37 -46.05 -72.58
C SER A 18 -7.66 -47.27 -71.95
N SER A 19 -8.17 -48.48 -72.21
CA SER A 19 -8.16 -49.58 -71.22
C SER A 19 -7.93 -50.98 -71.81
N LEU A 20 -7.68 -51.95 -70.90
CA LEU A 20 -7.81 -53.42 -71.05
C LEU A 20 -6.79 -54.18 -71.92
N SER A 21 -6.04 -55.13 -71.33
CA SER A 21 -6.39 -56.58 -71.31
C SER A 21 -5.21 -57.48 -70.88
N CYS A 22 -5.48 -58.73 -70.49
CA CYS A 22 -4.63 -59.58 -69.64
C CYS A 22 -3.70 -60.59 -70.37
N SER A 23 -2.59 -60.94 -69.70
CA SER A 23 -1.85 -62.23 -69.71
C SER A 23 -0.73 -62.15 -68.64
N SER A 24 -0.31 -63.16 -67.86
CA SER A 24 -0.67 -64.59 -67.73
C SER A 24 -0.60 -65.05 -66.25
N SER A 25 -0.64 -66.37 -65.97
CA SER A 25 -0.55 -67.01 -64.65
C SER A 25 0.88 -67.23 -64.12
N ASP A 26 1.09 -67.15 -62.80
CA ASP A 26 1.33 -68.34 -61.94
C ASP A 26 1.15 -68.03 -60.42
N THR A 27 1.14 -69.08 -59.59
CA THR A 27 0.87 -69.16 -58.13
C THR A 27 1.99 -68.56 -57.25
N THR A 28 1.84 -68.17 -55.96
CA THR A 28 1.13 -68.73 -54.78
C THR A 28 0.89 -67.69 -53.66
N ASP A 29 0.14 -68.09 -52.62
CA ASP A 29 0.11 -67.54 -51.24
C ASP A 29 -0.81 -66.34 -50.93
N ASP A 30 -2.13 -66.59 -51.01
CA ASP A 30 -3.14 -65.78 -50.32
C ASP A 30 -3.06 -65.99 -48.81
N ALA A 31 -2.22 -65.20 -48.14
CA ALA A 31 -2.32 -65.00 -46.70
C ALA A 31 -3.66 -64.32 -46.39
N VAL A 32 -4.60 -65.05 -45.80
CA VAL A 32 -5.85 -64.49 -45.28
C VAL A 32 -5.50 -63.55 -44.12
N ILE A 33 -5.36 -62.26 -44.42
CA ILE A 33 -5.44 -61.21 -43.42
C ILE A 33 -6.90 -61.17 -42.98
N GLU A 34 -7.21 -61.84 -41.87
CA GLU A 34 -8.47 -61.56 -41.18
C GLU A 34 -8.49 -60.07 -40.85
N PRO A 35 -9.57 -59.32 -41.17
CA PRO A 35 -9.65 -57.94 -40.78
C PRO A 35 -9.62 -57.89 -39.25
N THR A 36 -8.55 -57.30 -38.69
CA THR A 36 -8.51 -56.92 -37.28
C THR A 36 -9.83 -56.23 -36.93
N PRO A 37 -10.59 -56.72 -35.93
CA PRO A 37 -11.87 -56.11 -35.60
C PRO A 37 -11.63 -54.64 -35.30
N GLU A 38 -12.37 -53.75 -35.99
CA GLU A 38 -12.31 -52.32 -35.70
C GLU A 38 -12.65 -52.12 -34.23
N LYS A 39 -11.70 -51.57 -33.47
CA LYS A 39 -11.87 -51.33 -32.05
C LYS A 39 -12.93 -50.24 -31.89
N ASN A 40 -14.15 -50.63 -31.53
CA ASN A 40 -15.22 -49.70 -31.22
C ASN A 40 -14.82 -48.87 -30.00
N VAL A 41 -14.49 -47.60 -30.20
CA VAL A 41 -14.22 -46.68 -29.09
C VAL A 41 -15.55 -46.14 -28.58
N GLU A 42 -15.80 -46.31 -27.29
CA GLU A 42 -16.97 -45.80 -26.60
C GLU A 42 -16.62 -44.47 -25.89
N LEU A 43 -17.62 -43.78 -25.34
CA LEU A 43 -17.36 -42.59 -24.53
C LEU A 43 -16.63 -42.98 -23.24
N ALA A 44 -15.77 -42.09 -22.74
CA ALA A 44 -15.09 -42.30 -21.46
C ALA A 44 -16.09 -42.26 -20.28
N GLU A 45 -15.79 -43.01 -19.22
CA GLU A 45 -16.51 -42.90 -17.95
C GLU A 45 -15.75 -42.00 -16.98
N LEU A 46 -16.47 -41.11 -16.28
CA LEU A 46 -15.89 -40.16 -15.34
C LEU A 46 -16.68 -40.09 -14.04
N ASN A 47 -15.96 -39.82 -12.95
CA ASN A 47 -16.52 -39.47 -11.65
C ASN A 47 -16.04 -38.07 -11.26
N THR A 48 -16.97 -37.15 -11.00
CA THR A 48 -16.71 -35.87 -10.36
C THR A 48 -16.78 -36.10 -8.85
N GLN A 49 -15.64 -35.99 -8.17
CA GLN A 49 -15.52 -36.26 -6.74
C GLN A 49 -15.78 -34.98 -5.93
N ASP A 50 -15.13 -34.83 -4.78
CA ASP A 50 -15.32 -33.70 -3.88
C ASP A 50 -14.70 -32.39 -4.39
N VAL A 51 -15.28 -31.30 -3.87
CA VAL A 51 -14.72 -29.94 -3.94
C VAL A 51 -14.01 -29.61 -2.63
N THR A 52 -12.89 -28.91 -2.72
CA THR A 52 -12.04 -28.47 -1.61
C THR A 52 -11.53 -27.05 -1.88
N ASN A 53 -10.91 -26.41 -0.89
CA ASN A 53 -10.33 -25.05 -1.02
C ASN A 53 -11.29 -24.04 -1.66
N ILE A 54 -12.55 -24.04 -1.22
CA ILE A 54 -13.53 -23.04 -1.69
C ILE A 54 -13.24 -21.74 -0.95
N ASP A 55 -12.87 -20.70 -1.70
CA ASP A 55 -12.75 -19.34 -1.21
C ASP A 55 -13.70 -18.39 -1.98
N THR A 56 -13.41 -17.10 -1.96
CA THR A 56 -14.22 -16.05 -2.60
C THR A 56 -14.16 -16.10 -4.14
N PHE A 57 -13.04 -16.54 -4.74
CA PHE A 57 -12.82 -16.53 -6.20
C PHE A 57 -12.27 -17.85 -6.78
N ASN A 58 -11.99 -18.84 -5.95
CA ASN A 58 -11.36 -20.10 -6.34
C ASN A 58 -12.05 -21.32 -5.71
N ALA A 59 -11.86 -22.48 -6.33
CA ALA A 59 -12.21 -23.79 -5.77
C ALA A 59 -11.35 -24.89 -6.40
N THR A 60 -11.04 -25.95 -5.65
CA THR A 60 -10.30 -27.11 -6.14
C THR A 60 -11.24 -28.30 -6.27
N ILE A 61 -11.37 -28.88 -7.47
CA ILE A 61 -12.21 -30.08 -7.69
C ILE A 61 -11.34 -31.29 -8.01
N LEU A 62 -11.62 -32.39 -7.32
CA LEU A 62 -11.05 -33.70 -7.60
C LEU A 62 -11.99 -34.48 -8.54
N ALA A 63 -11.43 -35.18 -9.51
CA ALA A 63 -12.16 -35.99 -10.47
C ALA A 63 -11.34 -37.18 -10.94
N ALA A 64 -11.98 -38.16 -11.57
CA ALA A 64 -11.31 -39.30 -12.17
C ALA A 64 -11.92 -39.67 -13.52
N VAL A 65 -11.07 -40.07 -14.46
CA VAL A 65 -11.49 -40.88 -15.62
C VAL A 65 -11.40 -42.34 -15.20
N THR A 66 -12.53 -42.99 -14.98
CA THR A 66 -12.61 -44.38 -14.49
C THR A 66 -12.42 -45.39 -15.61
N ASP A 67 -12.92 -45.09 -16.82
CA ASP A 67 -12.63 -45.81 -18.06
C ASP A 67 -12.37 -44.82 -19.19
N ALA A 68 -11.45 -45.13 -20.10
CA ALA A 68 -11.19 -44.35 -21.32
C ALA A 68 -12.14 -44.70 -22.48
N GLY A 69 -13.10 -45.61 -22.29
CA GLY A 69 -14.01 -46.08 -23.33
C GLY A 69 -13.27 -46.88 -24.41
N ASP A 70 -12.24 -47.61 -24.01
CA ASP A 70 -11.28 -48.28 -24.91
C ASP A 70 -10.51 -47.35 -25.88
N GLY A 71 -10.66 -46.03 -25.74
CA GLY A 71 -9.96 -44.99 -26.50
C GLY A 71 -8.72 -44.43 -25.79
N SER A 72 -8.26 -43.27 -26.24
CA SER A 72 -7.18 -42.51 -25.60
C SER A 72 -7.63 -41.09 -25.28
N ILE A 73 -7.58 -40.72 -24.01
CA ILE A 73 -7.95 -39.38 -23.55
C ILE A 73 -7.00 -38.33 -24.14
N SER A 74 -7.53 -37.44 -24.97
CA SER A 74 -6.81 -36.33 -25.60
C SER A 74 -6.84 -35.05 -24.76
N GLU A 75 -7.91 -34.86 -23.99
CA GLU A 75 -8.18 -33.71 -23.12
C GLU A 75 -9.04 -34.17 -21.92
N ARG A 76 -8.81 -33.61 -20.72
CA ARG A 76 -9.66 -33.79 -19.53
C ARG A 76 -9.63 -32.57 -18.61
N GLY A 77 -10.72 -32.34 -17.87
CA GLY A 77 -10.88 -31.18 -17.01
C GLY A 77 -12.23 -31.14 -16.29
N ILE A 78 -12.63 -29.96 -15.82
CA ILE A 78 -13.95 -29.67 -15.28
C ILE A 78 -14.70 -28.75 -16.24
N TYR A 79 -15.98 -29.06 -16.44
CA TYR A 79 -16.98 -28.19 -17.04
C TYR A 79 -17.79 -27.53 -15.92
N LEU A 80 -17.94 -26.20 -15.96
CA LEU A 80 -18.44 -25.39 -14.87
C LEU A 80 -19.55 -24.42 -15.34
N SER A 81 -20.66 -24.36 -14.63
CA SER A 81 -21.82 -23.52 -14.95
C SER A 81 -22.39 -22.86 -13.69
N THR A 82 -23.06 -21.71 -13.81
CA THR A 82 -23.89 -21.11 -12.74
C THR A 82 -25.34 -21.60 -12.76
N THR A 83 -25.70 -22.44 -13.73
CA THR A 83 -27.02 -23.05 -13.91
C THR A 83 -26.91 -24.59 -14.02
N PRO A 84 -27.77 -25.35 -13.31
CA PRO A 84 -27.72 -26.82 -13.31
C PRO A 84 -28.05 -27.38 -14.70
N ASP A 85 -27.37 -28.48 -15.07
CA ASP A 85 -27.56 -29.18 -16.35
C ASP A 85 -27.47 -28.30 -17.62
N SER A 86 -26.83 -27.13 -17.54
CA SER A 86 -26.68 -26.21 -18.66
C SER A 86 -25.63 -26.67 -19.69
N GLY A 87 -25.82 -26.23 -20.94
CA GLY A 87 -24.88 -26.37 -22.05
C GLY A 87 -23.94 -25.16 -22.24
N ASP A 88 -24.15 -24.06 -21.51
CA ASP A 88 -23.47 -22.77 -21.70
C ASP A 88 -22.32 -22.51 -20.70
N GLY A 89 -21.87 -23.53 -19.97
CA GLY A 89 -20.73 -23.48 -19.05
C GLY A 89 -19.33 -23.46 -19.70
N GLU A 90 -18.33 -23.15 -18.88
CA GLU A 90 -16.91 -23.01 -19.25
C GLU A 90 -16.10 -24.28 -18.95
N LYS A 91 -14.98 -24.49 -19.66
CA LYS A 91 -14.08 -25.65 -19.48
C LYS A 91 -12.74 -25.24 -18.87
N PHE A 92 -12.43 -25.81 -17.71
CA PHE A 92 -11.17 -25.66 -16.99
C PHE A 92 -10.33 -26.94 -17.12
N LEU A 93 -9.14 -26.81 -17.69
CA LEU A 93 -8.25 -27.96 -17.97
C LEU A 93 -7.56 -28.48 -16.70
N ALA A 94 -7.39 -29.81 -16.63
CA ALA A 94 -6.54 -30.43 -15.62
C ALA A 94 -5.05 -30.18 -15.88
N SER A 95 -4.23 -30.10 -14.82
CA SER A 95 -2.77 -29.91 -14.97
C SER A 95 -2.10 -31.02 -15.80
N THR A 96 -2.69 -32.23 -15.81
CA THR A 96 -2.38 -33.30 -16.76
C THR A 96 -3.61 -33.60 -17.60
N ILE A 97 -3.64 -33.11 -18.84
CA ILE A 97 -4.79 -33.16 -19.75
C ILE A 97 -5.01 -34.52 -20.45
N LYS A 98 -4.16 -35.53 -20.24
CA LYS A 98 -4.23 -36.85 -20.92
C LYS A 98 -4.19 -38.01 -19.95
N GLY A 99 -4.66 -39.16 -20.41
CA GLY A 99 -4.67 -40.43 -19.66
C GLY A 99 -5.87 -40.60 -18.72
N SER A 100 -5.94 -41.77 -18.10
CA SER A 100 -7.00 -42.16 -17.16
C SER A 100 -6.62 -41.88 -15.69
N GLY A 101 -7.46 -42.29 -14.75
CA GLY A 101 -7.22 -42.12 -13.32
C GLY A 101 -7.55 -40.71 -12.82
N GLU A 102 -7.10 -40.41 -11.60
CA GLU A 102 -7.43 -39.18 -10.90
C GLU A 102 -6.73 -37.94 -11.49
N PHE A 103 -7.39 -36.80 -11.34
CA PHE A 103 -6.90 -35.49 -11.68
C PHE A 103 -7.58 -34.41 -10.84
N THR A 104 -6.88 -33.29 -10.70
CA THR A 104 -7.36 -32.12 -9.97
C THR A 104 -7.43 -30.93 -10.92
N VAL A 105 -8.43 -30.07 -10.72
CA VAL A 105 -8.57 -28.79 -11.41
C VAL A 105 -8.73 -27.69 -10.36
N ASN A 106 -7.88 -26.68 -10.45
CA ASN A 106 -8.01 -25.45 -9.69
C ASN A 106 -8.81 -24.46 -10.54
N LEU A 107 -10.01 -24.13 -10.09
CA LEU A 107 -10.86 -23.09 -10.66
C LEU A 107 -10.42 -21.75 -10.07
N THR A 108 -10.31 -20.72 -10.90
CA THR A 108 -9.87 -19.38 -10.51
C THR A 108 -10.67 -18.32 -11.25
N GLY A 109 -10.88 -17.14 -10.66
CA GLY A 109 -11.67 -16.08 -11.29
C GLY A 109 -13.18 -16.32 -11.24
N LEU A 110 -13.63 -17.13 -10.27
CA LEU A 110 -15.04 -17.29 -9.94
C LEU A 110 -15.62 -15.98 -9.40
N GLN A 111 -16.94 -15.87 -9.37
CA GLN A 111 -17.66 -14.76 -8.73
C GLN A 111 -17.91 -15.10 -7.26
N GLN A 112 -17.79 -14.10 -6.38
CA GLN A 112 -18.13 -14.23 -4.97
C GLN A 112 -19.62 -14.60 -4.75
N ALA A 113 -19.91 -15.25 -3.63
CA ALA A 113 -21.25 -15.65 -3.17
C ALA A 113 -22.11 -16.41 -4.21
N THR A 114 -21.47 -17.07 -5.20
CA THR A 114 -22.10 -17.65 -6.38
C THR A 114 -22.14 -19.17 -6.29
N THR A 115 -23.28 -19.77 -6.62
CA THR A 115 -23.41 -21.24 -6.69
C THR A 115 -23.00 -21.71 -8.08
N TYR A 116 -22.08 -22.67 -8.11
CA TYR A 116 -21.57 -23.31 -9.31
C TYR A 116 -21.93 -24.79 -9.35
N TYR A 117 -22.15 -25.30 -10.57
CA TYR A 117 -22.44 -26.68 -10.91
C TYR A 117 -21.29 -27.19 -11.77
N ALA A 118 -20.67 -28.30 -11.36
CA ALA A 118 -19.45 -28.82 -11.96
C ALA A 118 -19.61 -30.27 -12.40
N LYS A 119 -19.08 -30.58 -13.58
CA LYS A 119 -18.97 -31.94 -14.13
C LYS A 119 -17.55 -32.18 -14.60
N ALA A 120 -16.92 -33.29 -14.20
CA ALA A 120 -15.73 -33.77 -14.87
C ALA A 120 -16.03 -34.00 -16.35
N TYR A 121 -15.10 -33.68 -17.25
CA TYR A 121 -15.22 -34.02 -18.67
C TYR A 121 -13.91 -34.60 -19.21
N ALA A 122 -14.02 -35.44 -20.22
CA ALA A 122 -12.89 -35.89 -21.03
C ALA A 122 -13.27 -36.04 -22.50
N VAL A 123 -12.26 -35.97 -23.37
CA VAL A 123 -12.39 -36.14 -24.81
C VAL A 123 -11.58 -37.36 -25.25
N ASN A 124 -12.22 -38.25 -26.00
CA ASN A 124 -11.58 -39.38 -26.68
C ASN A 124 -12.07 -39.47 -28.15
N GLN A 125 -11.82 -40.57 -28.84
CA GLN A 125 -12.22 -40.74 -30.24
C GLN A 125 -13.75 -40.83 -30.45
N ALA A 126 -14.53 -41.20 -29.42
CA ALA A 126 -15.99 -41.28 -29.51
C ALA A 126 -16.68 -39.91 -29.29
N GLY A 127 -16.02 -38.98 -28.60
CA GLY A 127 -16.53 -37.62 -28.38
C GLY A 127 -16.16 -37.04 -27.03
N VAL A 128 -17.04 -36.19 -26.49
CA VAL A 128 -16.92 -35.61 -25.15
C VAL A 128 -17.83 -36.36 -24.19
N ALA A 129 -17.26 -36.89 -23.12
CA ALA A 129 -18.00 -37.49 -22.02
C ALA A 129 -18.00 -36.58 -20.80
N TYR A 130 -19.02 -36.72 -19.94
CA TYR A 130 -19.18 -35.97 -18.70
C TYR A 130 -19.48 -36.92 -17.54
N GLY A 131 -18.95 -36.62 -16.35
CA GLY A 131 -19.29 -37.29 -15.10
C GLY A 131 -20.58 -36.78 -14.47
N ASN A 132 -20.87 -37.24 -13.26
CA ASN A 132 -21.94 -36.74 -12.41
C ASN A 132 -21.80 -35.23 -12.13
N GLU A 133 -22.93 -34.54 -11.90
CA GLU A 133 -22.92 -33.16 -11.43
C GLU A 133 -22.69 -33.10 -9.92
N ILE A 134 -21.84 -32.16 -9.49
CA ILE A 134 -21.77 -31.67 -8.12
C ILE A 134 -22.10 -30.17 -8.11
N ASN A 135 -22.41 -29.60 -6.95
CA ASN A 135 -22.50 -28.15 -6.80
C ASN A 135 -21.76 -27.66 -5.55
N PHE A 136 -21.31 -26.41 -5.60
CA PHE A 136 -20.65 -25.72 -4.51
C PHE A 136 -20.95 -24.22 -4.56
N LYS A 137 -20.65 -23.48 -3.49
CA LYS A 137 -20.89 -22.04 -3.44
C LYS A 137 -19.64 -21.32 -2.91
N THR A 138 -19.15 -20.34 -3.67
CA THR A 138 -18.04 -19.46 -3.25
C THR A 138 -18.42 -18.60 -2.05
N LEU A 139 -17.41 -18.15 -1.31
CA LEU A 139 -17.58 -17.26 -0.16
C LEU A 139 -17.97 -15.84 -0.62
N ILE A 140 -18.54 -15.05 0.29
CA ILE A 140 -18.74 -13.62 0.10
C ILE A 140 -17.40 -12.91 0.36
N ALA A 141 -17.09 -11.87 -0.41
CA ALA A 141 -15.86 -11.13 -0.23
C ALA A 141 -15.87 -10.38 1.12
N GLU A 142 -14.81 -10.56 1.91
CA GLU A 142 -14.61 -9.74 3.10
C GLU A 142 -14.13 -8.33 2.71
N SER A 143 -14.62 -7.33 3.44
CA SER A 143 -14.30 -5.92 3.21
C SER A 143 -13.08 -5.51 4.03
N ALA A 144 -12.24 -4.64 3.47
CA ALA A 144 -11.07 -4.12 4.16
C ALA A 144 -11.41 -3.45 5.49
N LEU A 145 -10.52 -3.61 6.47
CA LEU A 145 -10.69 -3.06 7.81
C LEU A 145 -9.52 -2.15 8.16
N PHE A 146 -9.84 -0.90 8.49
CA PHE A 146 -8.87 0.06 9.04
C PHE A 146 -8.70 -0.15 10.55
N ASP A 147 -7.49 0.11 11.05
CA ASP A 147 -7.24 0.22 12.47
C ASP A 147 -8.09 1.36 13.07
N THR A 148 -8.52 1.17 14.31
CA THR A 148 -9.32 2.16 15.05
C THR A 148 -8.49 2.97 16.03
N ASP A 149 -7.27 2.52 16.35
CA ASP A 149 -6.35 3.14 17.31
C ASP A 149 -5.17 3.78 16.56
N VAL A 150 -5.49 4.81 15.76
CA VAL A 150 -4.53 5.52 14.89
C VAL A 150 -4.14 6.88 15.47
N LYS A 151 -2.84 7.18 15.39
CA LYS A 151 -2.27 8.42 15.91
C LYS A 151 -2.53 9.59 14.97
N SER A 152 -2.72 10.78 15.54
CA SER A 152 -2.80 12.03 14.78
C SER A 152 -2.17 13.20 15.54
N VAL A 153 -1.66 14.19 14.82
CA VAL A 153 -1.12 15.43 15.39
C VAL A 153 -1.34 16.62 14.45
N SER A 154 -1.56 17.80 15.00
CA SER A 154 -1.81 19.03 14.26
C SER A 154 -0.73 20.09 14.50
N GLY A 155 -0.37 20.77 13.43
CA GLY A 155 0.16 22.13 13.45
C GLY A 155 -0.99 23.14 13.32
N ALA A 156 -0.65 24.38 12.97
CA ALA A 156 -1.60 25.47 12.78
C ALA A 156 -2.35 25.38 11.44
N HIS A 157 -1.69 24.89 10.38
CA HIS A 157 -2.25 24.77 9.03
C HIS A 157 -2.11 23.35 8.45
N ASP A 158 -1.67 22.41 9.30
CA ASP A 158 -1.27 21.07 8.90
C ASP A 158 -1.86 20.05 9.89
N ILE A 159 -2.30 18.90 9.38
CA ILE A 159 -2.62 17.73 10.21
C ILE A 159 -1.92 16.50 9.63
N PHE A 160 -1.28 15.74 10.50
CA PHE A 160 -0.67 14.45 10.20
C PHE A 160 -1.54 13.37 10.83
N VAL A 161 -1.92 12.36 10.04
CA VAL A 161 -2.68 11.20 10.50
C VAL A 161 -2.01 9.91 10.09
N GLU A 162 -2.07 8.91 10.96
CA GLU A 162 -1.74 7.53 10.66
C GLU A 162 -2.92 6.87 9.93
N VAL A 163 -2.63 6.20 8.83
CA VAL A 163 -3.56 5.32 8.13
C VAL A 163 -3.00 3.92 8.18
N LYS A 164 -3.79 2.96 8.69
CA LYS A 164 -3.37 1.58 8.89
C LYS A 164 -4.51 0.65 8.52
N LEU A 165 -4.26 -0.29 7.61
CA LEU A 165 -5.14 -1.43 7.33
C LEU A 165 -4.73 -2.58 8.23
N VAL A 166 -5.70 -3.12 8.99
CA VAL A 166 -5.53 -4.38 9.72
C VAL A 166 -5.95 -5.58 8.88
N ASP A 167 -6.80 -5.34 7.87
CA ASP A 167 -7.16 -6.30 6.82
C ASP A 167 -7.37 -5.58 5.49
N ARG A 168 -6.90 -6.18 4.39
CA ARG A 168 -7.15 -5.70 3.02
C ARG A 168 -8.49 -6.17 2.46
N GLY A 169 -9.11 -7.18 3.07
CA GLY A 169 -10.24 -7.89 2.50
C GLY A 169 -9.86 -8.69 1.25
N ASP A 170 -10.86 -9.27 0.59
CA ASP A 170 -10.63 -10.12 -0.59
C ASP A 170 -10.51 -9.33 -1.91
N LEU A 171 -11.09 -8.12 -1.97
CA LEU A 171 -11.22 -7.36 -3.21
C LEU A 171 -10.01 -6.45 -3.48
N PRO A 172 -9.61 -6.27 -4.76
CA PRO A 172 -8.52 -5.36 -5.11
C PRO A 172 -8.79 -3.92 -4.66
N ILE A 173 -7.80 -3.31 -4.01
CA ILE A 173 -7.85 -1.91 -3.60
C ILE A 173 -7.29 -1.05 -4.74
N ALA A 174 -8.13 -0.18 -5.31
CA ALA A 174 -7.78 0.69 -6.43
C ALA A 174 -7.24 2.06 -5.98
N GLU A 175 -7.69 2.55 -4.81
CA GLU A 175 -7.35 3.85 -4.25
C GLU A 175 -7.32 3.75 -2.72
N ILE A 176 -6.43 4.45 -2.03
CA ILE A 176 -6.42 4.60 -0.57
C ILE A 176 -5.98 6.02 -0.21
N GLY A 177 -6.42 6.55 0.92
CA GLY A 177 -6.06 7.91 1.34
C GLY A 177 -6.88 8.40 2.53
N VAL A 178 -7.05 9.71 2.63
CA VAL A 178 -7.86 10.37 3.67
C VAL A 178 -8.91 11.32 3.07
N VAL A 179 -10.07 11.40 3.71
CA VAL A 179 -11.09 12.43 3.48
C VAL A 179 -11.27 13.28 4.73
N TRP A 180 -11.56 14.58 4.57
CA TRP A 180 -11.79 15.49 5.68
C TRP A 180 -12.82 16.59 5.39
N GLY A 181 -13.44 17.06 6.46
CA GLY A 181 -14.40 18.16 6.44
C GLY A 181 -14.55 18.83 7.79
N THR A 182 -15.34 19.90 7.83
CA THR A 182 -15.74 20.62 9.04
C THR A 182 -17.06 20.10 9.63
N GLU A 183 -17.68 19.12 8.97
CA GLU A 183 -18.91 18.44 9.37
C GLU A 183 -18.63 16.95 9.62
N GLU A 184 -19.46 16.29 10.44
CA GLU A 184 -19.29 14.88 10.76
C GLU A 184 -19.55 13.94 9.56
N VAL A 185 -18.84 12.82 9.56
CA VAL A 185 -18.89 11.71 8.59
C VAL A 185 -18.49 12.15 7.16
N PRO A 186 -17.28 12.71 6.96
CA PRO A 186 -16.79 13.05 5.62
C PRO A 186 -16.70 11.83 4.72
N THR A 187 -16.81 12.09 3.42
CA THR A 187 -16.90 11.14 2.32
C THR A 187 -15.94 11.51 1.19
N ILE A 188 -15.84 10.67 0.15
CA ILE A 188 -15.03 10.97 -1.04
C ILE A 188 -15.55 12.16 -1.88
N GLU A 189 -16.73 12.71 -1.58
CA GLU A 189 -17.29 13.92 -2.19
C GLU A 189 -16.86 15.22 -1.47
N ASP A 190 -16.28 15.09 -0.26
CA ASP A 190 -15.70 16.19 0.51
C ASP A 190 -14.24 16.46 0.07
N ASN A 191 -13.42 17.05 0.94
CA ASN A 191 -11.99 17.16 0.64
C ASN A 191 -11.35 15.77 0.71
N LYS A 192 -10.58 15.40 -0.32
CA LYS A 192 -9.98 14.07 -0.49
C LYS A 192 -8.52 14.18 -0.89
N LEU A 193 -7.67 13.38 -0.25
CA LEU A 193 -6.24 13.28 -0.55
C LEU A 193 -5.88 11.80 -0.69
N MET A 194 -5.61 11.41 -1.93
CA MET A 194 -5.19 10.07 -2.32
C MET A 194 -3.72 9.87 -1.97
N HIS A 195 -3.40 8.72 -1.37
CA HIS A 195 -2.03 8.29 -1.16
C HIS A 195 -1.39 7.81 -2.48
N THR A 196 -0.07 7.94 -2.61
CA THR A 196 0.60 7.72 -3.91
C THR A 196 0.72 6.24 -4.31
N THR A 197 0.61 5.33 -3.35
CA THR A 197 0.63 3.87 -3.51
C THR A 197 -0.47 3.23 -2.65
N VAL A 198 -0.62 1.90 -2.73
CA VAL A 198 -1.55 1.15 -1.87
C VAL A 198 -0.76 0.29 -0.87
N GLU A 199 -0.33 0.94 0.22
CA GLU A 199 0.36 0.30 1.34
C GLU A 199 -0.51 0.21 2.60
N ASP A 200 -0.19 -0.74 3.49
CA ASP A 200 -1.02 -1.07 4.66
C ASP A 200 -0.82 -0.14 5.85
N HIS A 201 0.24 0.67 5.87
CA HIS A 201 0.55 1.57 6.97
C HIS A 201 1.33 2.78 6.44
N PHE A 202 0.79 3.99 6.61
CA PHE A 202 1.44 5.22 6.16
C PHE A 202 1.02 6.44 6.99
N LYS A 203 1.89 7.47 6.96
CA LYS A 203 1.64 8.81 7.49
C LYS A 203 1.11 9.71 6.37
N GLN A 204 -0.07 10.29 6.54
CA GLN A 204 -0.64 11.26 5.60
C GLN A 204 -0.64 12.66 6.19
N ARG A 205 -0.05 13.63 5.47
CA ARG A 205 -0.10 15.06 5.77
C ARG A 205 -1.23 15.71 4.98
N ILE A 206 -2.04 16.53 5.64
CA ILE A 206 -3.05 17.43 5.09
C ILE A 206 -2.56 18.85 5.35
N THR A 207 -2.62 19.74 4.36
CA THR A 207 -2.11 21.12 4.42
C THR A 207 -3.22 22.16 4.19
N ASP A 208 -2.87 23.45 4.27
CA ASP A 208 -3.71 24.59 3.91
C ASP A 208 -5.00 24.71 4.74
N LEU A 209 -4.94 24.25 6.00
CA LEU A 209 -6.05 24.28 6.96
C LEU A 209 -6.14 25.62 7.71
N GLU A 210 -7.33 25.94 8.20
CA GLU A 210 -7.54 27.08 9.10
C GLU A 210 -6.95 26.77 10.48
N GLU A 211 -6.40 27.78 11.17
CA GLU A 211 -5.91 27.63 12.55
C GLU A 211 -7.05 27.65 13.57
N GLU A 212 -6.84 27.03 14.74
CA GLU A 212 -7.84 26.91 15.82
C GLU A 212 -9.20 26.31 15.36
N HIS A 213 -9.19 25.50 14.29
CA HIS A 213 -10.39 24.97 13.63
C HIS A 213 -10.55 23.46 13.84
N LEU A 214 -11.80 22.98 14.02
CA LEU A 214 -12.13 21.56 14.24
C LEU A 214 -12.34 20.81 12.91
N TYR A 215 -11.63 19.71 12.72
CA TYR A 215 -11.75 18.85 11.55
C TYR A 215 -12.16 17.42 11.92
N PHE A 216 -12.99 16.84 11.05
CA PHE A 216 -13.33 15.44 11.02
C PHE A 216 -12.55 14.79 9.89
N ILE A 217 -11.84 13.70 10.17
CA ILE A 217 -10.95 13.03 9.20
C ILE A 217 -11.25 11.53 9.23
N ARG A 218 -11.30 10.89 8.06
CA ARG A 218 -11.44 9.43 7.93
C ARG A 218 -10.43 8.90 6.91
N PRO A 219 -9.73 7.79 7.20
CA PRO A 219 -9.09 7.05 6.13
C PRO A 219 -10.18 6.42 5.24
N TYR A 220 -9.92 6.34 3.95
CA TYR A 220 -10.79 5.70 2.98
C TYR A 220 -9.98 4.85 2.01
N MET A 221 -10.66 3.93 1.35
CA MET A 221 -10.18 3.28 0.14
C MET A 221 -11.33 3.04 -0.84
N ILE A 222 -10.99 2.78 -2.10
CA ILE A 222 -11.94 2.38 -3.14
C ILE A 222 -11.62 0.96 -3.61
N SER A 223 -12.62 0.08 -3.64
CA SER A 223 -12.52 -1.27 -4.20
C SER A 223 -13.78 -1.58 -5.00
N GLU A 224 -13.61 -2.15 -6.21
CA GLU A 224 -14.69 -2.35 -7.20
C GLU A 224 -15.59 -1.12 -7.46
N GLY A 225 -15.07 0.08 -7.22
CA GLY A 225 -15.80 1.36 -7.36
C GLY A 225 -16.60 1.79 -6.12
N GLU A 226 -16.63 0.99 -5.06
CA GLU A 226 -17.27 1.33 -3.77
C GLU A 226 -16.24 1.88 -2.76
N ALA A 227 -16.66 2.88 -1.97
CA ALA A 227 -15.81 3.50 -0.96
C ALA A 227 -15.98 2.83 0.40
N VAL A 228 -14.89 2.25 0.93
CA VAL A 228 -14.80 1.73 2.29
C VAL A 228 -14.07 2.76 3.15
N TYR A 229 -14.55 2.99 4.37
CA TYR A 229 -14.04 4.04 5.25
C TYR A 229 -13.71 3.49 6.63
N GLY A 230 -12.62 3.96 7.21
CA GLY A 230 -12.30 3.69 8.61
C GLY A 230 -13.08 4.57 9.59
N ARG A 231 -12.68 4.45 10.85
CA ARG A 231 -13.19 5.26 11.96
C ARG A 231 -12.87 6.74 11.74
N GLN A 232 -13.78 7.60 12.17
CA GLN A 232 -13.57 9.04 12.20
C GLN A 232 -12.64 9.46 13.35
N MET A 233 -11.57 10.14 12.98
CA MET A 233 -10.76 10.98 13.85
C MET A 233 -11.41 12.36 13.99
N ILE A 234 -11.25 12.95 15.17
CA ILE A 234 -11.72 14.31 15.50
C ILE A 234 -10.51 15.05 16.07
N ILE A 235 -10.08 16.12 15.41
CA ILE A 235 -8.86 16.84 15.77
C ILE A 235 -9.00 18.32 15.40
N SER A 236 -8.47 19.20 16.24
CA SER A 236 -8.36 20.63 15.92
C SER A 236 -6.93 20.98 15.49
N THR A 237 -6.80 21.89 14.53
CA THR A 237 -5.55 22.62 14.34
C THR A 237 -5.23 23.44 15.58
N ILE A 238 -3.94 23.58 15.91
CA ILE A 238 -3.52 24.41 17.03
C ILE A 238 -3.54 25.89 16.64
N LYS A 239 -3.51 26.77 17.63
CA LYS A 239 -3.16 28.17 17.41
C LYS A 239 -1.71 28.27 16.93
N LYS A 240 -1.45 29.09 15.90
CA LYS A 240 -0.10 29.44 15.47
C LYS A 240 0.73 30.04 16.61
N GLY A 241 1.97 29.60 16.74
CA GLY A 241 2.93 30.14 17.69
C GLY A 241 3.29 31.60 17.39
N GLU A 242 3.80 32.28 18.41
CA GLU A 242 4.33 33.65 18.33
C GLU A 242 5.77 33.65 18.88
N PHE A 243 6.58 32.74 18.34
CA PHE A 243 8.02 32.69 18.52
C PHE A 243 8.68 33.73 17.62
N THR A 244 9.48 34.59 18.22
CA THR A 244 10.17 35.71 17.55
C THR A 244 11.60 35.82 18.05
N TRP A 245 12.46 36.46 17.27
CA TRP A 245 13.87 36.62 17.62
C TRP A 245 14.40 38.02 17.30
N SER A 246 15.49 38.41 17.95
CA SER A 246 16.25 39.61 17.64
C SER A 246 17.75 39.32 17.62
N PHE A 247 18.51 40.03 16.78
CA PHE A 247 19.97 39.92 16.75
C PHE A 247 20.62 40.98 17.64
N ASN A 248 21.33 40.54 18.67
CA ASN A 248 22.18 41.39 19.51
C ASN A 248 23.64 41.22 19.09
N GLY A 249 24.12 42.14 18.24
CA GLY A 249 25.50 42.14 17.78
C GLY A 249 25.81 43.32 16.87
N THR A 250 27.10 43.52 16.60
CA THR A 250 27.62 44.63 15.78
C THR A 250 28.07 44.18 14.40
N LEU A 251 27.66 42.99 13.94
CA LEU A 251 27.91 42.56 12.56
C LEU A 251 27.11 43.43 11.59
N ASN A 252 27.75 43.85 10.50
CA ASN A 252 27.03 44.49 9.40
C ASN A 252 26.00 43.51 8.80
N LEU A 253 24.91 44.05 8.25
CA LEU A 253 23.82 43.24 7.69
C LEU A 253 24.26 42.33 6.53
N ASP A 254 25.28 42.75 5.78
CA ASP A 254 25.89 42.04 4.64
C ASP A 254 26.99 41.03 5.05
N ASN A 255 27.32 40.95 6.34
CA ASN A 255 28.30 39.98 6.82
C ASN A 255 27.80 38.53 6.60
N PRO A 256 28.58 37.63 5.99
CA PRO A 256 28.12 36.26 5.69
C PRO A 256 27.63 35.48 6.92
N THR A 257 28.24 35.67 8.08
CA THR A 257 27.81 35.04 9.33
C THR A 257 26.46 35.60 9.80
N HIS A 258 26.27 36.92 9.72
CA HIS A 258 24.98 37.54 10.03
C HIS A 258 23.89 37.02 9.08
N VAL A 259 24.16 36.94 7.77
CA VAL A 259 23.22 36.43 6.76
C VAL A 259 22.81 34.98 7.05
N ARG A 260 23.76 34.09 7.39
CA ARG A 260 23.46 32.70 7.74
C ARG A 260 22.65 32.56 9.03
N ILE A 261 23.07 33.24 10.10
CA ILE A 261 22.34 33.23 11.39
C ILE A 261 20.92 33.76 11.17
N LYS A 262 20.76 34.85 10.40
CA LYS A 262 19.45 35.42 10.10
C LYS A 262 18.55 34.42 9.37
N ALA A 263 19.05 33.81 8.29
CA ALA A 263 18.30 32.81 7.53
C ALA A 263 17.88 31.61 8.41
N ALA A 264 18.80 31.10 9.24
CA ALA A 264 18.54 29.98 10.14
C ALA A 264 17.44 30.30 11.17
N PHE A 265 17.46 31.47 11.81
CA PHE A 265 16.46 31.84 12.81
C PHE A 265 15.12 32.31 12.21
N ASP A 266 15.12 32.94 11.03
CA ASP A 266 13.88 33.23 10.30
C ASP A 266 13.13 31.92 9.95
N GLU A 267 13.85 30.94 9.40
CA GLU A 267 13.27 29.63 9.05
C GLU A 267 12.88 28.82 10.29
N ALA A 268 13.71 28.80 11.34
CA ALA A 268 13.38 28.10 12.59
C ALA A 268 12.14 28.70 13.27
N CYS A 269 11.96 30.03 13.24
CA CYS A 269 10.72 30.66 13.73
C CYS A 269 9.51 30.31 12.86
N MET A 270 9.66 30.14 11.54
CA MET A 270 8.57 29.66 10.67
C MET A 270 8.09 28.27 11.11
N TYR A 271 9.00 27.31 11.34
CA TYR A 271 8.63 25.97 11.82
C TYR A 271 8.05 26.00 13.24
N PHE A 272 8.68 26.72 14.18
CA PHE A 272 8.13 26.85 15.55
C PHE A 272 6.71 27.42 15.55
N ASN A 273 6.42 28.41 14.71
CA ASN A 273 5.12 29.06 14.67
C ASN A 273 4.06 28.21 13.95
N ASN A 274 4.43 27.50 12.89
CA ASN A 274 3.49 26.62 12.17
C ASN A 274 3.19 25.31 12.91
N PHE A 275 4.11 24.79 13.73
CA PHE A 275 3.99 23.46 14.35
C PHE A 275 4.00 23.46 15.89
N THR A 276 4.05 24.63 16.53
CA THR A 276 3.84 24.76 17.98
C THR A 276 2.93 25.95 18.30
N SER A 277 2.29 25.88 19.46
CA SER A 277 1.49 26.96 20.05
C SER A 277 2.34 27.82 21.01
N ILE A 278 3.67 27.85 20.85
CA ILE A 278 4.58 28.52 21.77
C ILE A 278 4.72 30.00 21.40
N THR A 279 4.60 30.87 22.40
CA THR A 279 4.87 32.31 22.30
C THR A 279 6.13 32.61 23.09
N LYS A 280 7.17 33.12 22.44
CA LYS A 280 8.44 33.48 23.09
C LYS A 280 9.24 34.50 22.27
N HIS A 281 10.03 35.34 22.93
CA HIS A 281 11.07 36.13 22.27
C HIS A 281 12.46 35.65 22.71
N VAL A 282 13.39 35.53 21.75
CA VAL A 282 14.79 35.19 22.02
C VAL A 282 15.76 36.23 21.46
N THR A 283 16.88 36.43 22.15
CA THR A 283 17.97 37.31 21.76
C THR A 283 19.16 36.47 21.30
N VAL A 284 19.44 36.51 20.00
CA VAL A 284 20.50 35.76 19.33
C VAL A 284 21.75 36.62 19.21
N ASN A 285 22.90 36.07 19.60
CA ASN A 285 24.19 36.75 19.63
C ASN A 285 25.18 36.02 18.71
N TYR A 286 26.18 36.71 18.20
CA TYR A 286 27.35 36.07 17.59
C TYR A 286 28.52 36.06 18.58
N SER A 287 28.92 34.87 19.02
CA SER A 287 29.97 34.63 20.00
C SER A 287 31.06 33.74 19.38
N PRO A 288 32.13 34.30 18.78
CA PRO A 288 33.19 33.51 18.16
C PRO A 288 33.91 32.54 19.11
N GLY A 289 33.80 32.77 20.43
CA GLY A 289 34.36 31.89 21.47
C GLY A 289 33.47 30.71 21.84
N THR A 290 32.19 30.73 21.48
CA THR A 290 31.29 29.56 21.61
C THR A 290 31.68 28.52 20.55
N PRO A 291 32.02 27.26 20.91
CA PRO A 291 32.48 26.26 19.94
C PRO A 291 31.43 25.85 18.90
N THR A 292 30.16 25.83 19.29
CA THR A 292 29.01 25.39 18.49
C THR A 292 27.90 26.43 18.55
N ALA A 293 26.99 26.28 19.51
CA ALA A 293 26.03 27.27 19.97
C ALA A 293 25.74 26.97 21.46
N ASP A 294 25.13 27.92 22.18
CA ASP A 294 24.64 27.71 23.54
C ASP A 294 23.43 28.60 23.84
N ALA A 295 22.45 28.06 24.58
CA ALA A 295 21.23 28.77 24.97
C ALA A 295 20.84 28.58 26.43
N ASN A 296 20.02 29.49 26.95
CA ASN A 296 19.41 29.36 28.27
C ASN A 296 17.90 29.62 28.26
N PHE A 297 17.21 29.17 29.32
CA PHE A 297 15.76 29.28 29.47
C PHE A 297 15.23 30.74 29.44
N ALA A 298 16.08 31.73 29.74
CA ALA A 298 15.71 33.14 29.69
C ALA A 298 15.71 33.73 28.25
N GLY A 299 15.95 32.91 27.22
CA GLY A 299 15.87 33.31 25.82
C GLY A 299 17.15 33.92 25.26
N TRP A 300 18.29 33.79 25.93
CA TRP A 300 19.58 34.17 25.35
C TRP A 300 20.18 32.99 24.59
N ILE A 301 20.61 33.24 23.35
CA ILE A 301 21.26 32.26 22.48
C ILE A 301 22.57 32.86 21.93
N ASN A 302 23.65 32.10 21.96
CA ASN A 302 24.95 32.42 21.39
C ASN A 302 25.25 31.49 20.21
N MET A 303 25.54 32.05 19.04
CA MET A 303 25.97 31.30 17.87
C MET A 303 27.49 31.38 17.71
N GLY A 304 28.15 30.23 17.59
CA GLY A 304 29.59 30.10 17.41
C GLY A 304 30.10 30.47 16.02
N ALA A 305 31.43 30.48 15.86
CA ALA A 305 32.10 30.81 14.60
C ALA A 305 31.97 29.73 13.51
N VAL A 306 31.64 28.49 13.86
CA VAL A 306 31.67 27.34 12.95
C VAL A 306 30.44 27.31 12.05
N GLU A 307 30.64 27.44 10.74
CA GLU A 307 29.54 27.64 9.77
C GLU A 307 28.53 26.49 9.74
N SER A 308 28.95 25.25 10.03
CA SER A 308 28.04 24.09 10.06
C SER A 308 26.99 24.15 11.17
N TYR A 309 27.21 24.96 12.21
CA TYR A 309 26.26 25.22 13.30
C TYR A 309 25.46 26.51 13.10
N GLN A 310 25.67 27.24 12.00
CA GLN A 310 24.90 28.44 11.63
C GLN A 310 23.75 28.06 10.68
N ARG A 311 23.02 26.99 11.04
CA ARG A 311 21.95 26.36 10.24
C ARG A 311 20.65 26.24 11.04
N THR A 312 19.55 26.09 10.32
CA THR A 312 18.18 26.00 10.86
C THR A 312 18.02 24.90 11.90
N GLY A 313 18.61 23.71 11.70
CA GLY A 313 18.56 22.63 12.69
C GLY A 313 19.21 23.00 14.02
N THR A 314 20.33 23.75 14.00
CA THR A 314 20.94 24.28 15.24
C THR A 314 20.10 25.39 15.85
N ALA A 315 19.52 26.28 15.05
CA ALA A 315 18.61 27.32 15.56
C ALA A 315 17.39 26.71 16.27
N LEU A 316 16.76 25.69 15.69
CA LEU A 316 15.67 24.91 16.29
C LEU A 316 16.08 24.29 17.63
N HIS A 317 17.23 23.61 17.66
CA HIS A 317 17.80 23.01 18.88
C HIS A 317 18.02 24.02 20.00
N GLU A 318 18.65 25.15 19.72
CA GLU A 318 18.87 26.20 20.73
C GLU A 318 17.55 26.85 21.17
N MET A 319 16.59 27.06 20.26
CA MET A 319 15.23 27.50 20.61
C MET A 319 14.53 26.50 21.53
N ALA A 320 14.72 25.18 21.31
CA ALA A 320 14.22 24.11 22.17
C ALA A 320 14.73 24.22 23.61
N HIS A 321 16.03 24.52 23.78
CA HIS A 321 16.61 24.82 25.09
C HIS A 321 15.96 26.04 25.75
N THR A 322 15.64 27.09 25.00
CA THR A 322 14.93 28.24 25.58
C THR A 322 13.52 27.90 26.07
N VAL A 323 12.85 26.85 25.53
CA VAL A 323 11.51 26.40 25.95
C VAL A 323 11.54 25.20 26.91
N GLY A 324 12.67 24.98 27.56
CA GLY A 324 12.78 24.14 28.76
C GLY A 324 13.51 22.81 28.58
N ILE A 325 13.77 22.38 27.34
CA ILE A 325 14.57 21.17 27.07
C ILE A 325 15.93 21.30 27.76
N GLY A 326 16.26 20.38 28.66
CA GLY A 326 17.53 20.37 29.41
C GLY A 326 17.85 21.58 30.30
N GLN A 327 17.05 22.65 30.25
CA GLN A 327 17.29 23.93 30.95
C GLN A 327 16.28 24.18 32.07
N HIS A 328 15.20 23.39 32.14
CA HIS A 328 14.18 23.48 33.18
C HIS A 328 14.01 22.13 33.89
N TRP A 329 13.97 22.11 35.22
CA TRP A 329 13.89 20.88 36.04
C TRP A 329 12.76 19.92 35.62
N ARG A 330 11.64 20.47 35.14
CA ARG A 330 10.50 19.70 34.63
C ARG A 330 10.85 18.82 33.43
N PHE A 331 11.88 19.16 32.64
CA PHE A 331 12.41 18.27 31.62
C PHE A 331 12.96 16.99 32.24
N ASP A 332 13.62 17.05 33.40
CA ASP A 332 14.15 15.85 34.04
C ASP A 332 13.06 14.96 34.63
N ASP A 333 12.06 15.55 35.28
CA ASP A 333 10.86 14.87 35.84
C ASP A 333 10.04 14.10 34.80
N LEU A 334 10.11 14.49 33.52
CA LEU A 334 9.40 13.82 32.44
C LEU A 334 10.10 12.55 31.94
N PHE A 335 11.20 12.13 32.56
CA PHE A 335 11.90 10.89 32.23
C PHE A 335 12.09 9.98 33.45
N THR A 336 12.18 8.68 33.20
CA THR A 336 12.64 7.68 34.17
C THR A 336 13.60 6.74 33.46
N ASP A 337 14.76 6.48 34.05
CA ASP A 337 15.86 5.71 33.45
C ASP A 337 16.21 6.16 32.00
N ASN A 338 16.22 7.48 31.79
CA ASN A 338 16.41 8.16 30.51
C ASN A 338 15.36 7.88 29.41
N ARG A 339 14.25 7.19 29.72
CA ARG A 339 13.08 7.03 28.84
C ARG A 339 12.01 8.07 29.15
N TYR A 340 11.41 8.66 28.13
CA TYR A 340 10.38 9.68 28.27
C TYR A 340 9.04 9.08 28.73
N ASN A 341 8.41 9.72 29.71
CA ASN A 341 7.18 9.26 30.36
C ASN A 341 5.90 9.93 29.82
N GLY A 342 6.02 11.04 29.08
CA GLY A 342 4.86 11.71 28.50
C GLY A 342 4.24 10.89 27.38
N GLU A 343 2.92 10.89 27.31
CA GLU A 343 2.16 10.12 26.32
C GLU A 343 2.22 10.84 24.97
N ARG A 344 1.96 12.15 24.97
CA ARG A 344 1.70 12.88 23.73
C ARG A 344 2.93 13.02 22.84
N ALA A 345 4.10 13.31 23.40
CA ALA A 345 5.32 13.38 22.59
C ALA A 345 5.78 12.01 22.08
N ASN A 346 5.47 10.91 22.80
CA ASN A 346 5.75 9.55 22.32
C ASN A 346 4.81 9.16 21.16
N GLU A 347 3.51 9.44 21.24
CA GLU A 347 2.59 9.22 20.10
C GLU A 347 3.07 9.94 18.84
N ILE A 348 3.54 11.20 19.01
CA ILE A 348 4.05 12.02 17.91
C ILE A 348 5.32 11.40 17.31
N VAL A 349 6.27 10.92 18.13
CA VAL A 349 7.48 10.30 17.58
C VAL A 349 7.17 9.01 16.82
N GLN A 350 6.20 8.22 17.29
CA GLN A 350 5.75 6.98 16.64
C GLN A 350 5.08 7.28 15.29
N LEU A 351 4.10 8.20 15.28
CA LEU A 351 3.43 8.67 14.06
C LEU A 351 4.43 9.24 13.03
N MET A 352 5.33 10.13 13.47
CA MET A 352 6.21 10.83 12.55
C MET A 352 7.31 9.93 11.98
N SER A 353 7.74 8.90 12.73
CA SER A 353 8.72 7.90 12.27
C SER A 353 8.10 6.70 11.54
N GLY A 354 6.79 6.46 11.67
CA GLY A 354 6.13 5.24 11.18
C GLY A 354 6.47 3.98 12.01
N ASN A 355 6.95 4.14 13.24
CA ASN A 355 7.38 3.04 14.10
C ASN A 355 6.69 3.07 15.47
N ASP A 356 5.74 2.16 15.68
CA ASP A 356 5.00 1.99 16.95
C ASP A 356 5.91 1.70 18.17
N GLU A 357 7.13 1.19 17.95
CA GLU A 357 8.11 0.92 19.01
C GLU A 357 9.05 2.09 19.32
N GLU A 358 9.07 3.17 18.52
CA GLU A 358 9.95 4.31 18.76
C GLU A 358 9.52 5.06 20.03
N TYR A 359 10.50 5.56 20.79
CA TYR A 359 10.26 6.32 22.01
C TYR A 359 11.35 7.37 22.25
N ILE A 360 10.95 8.47 22.89
CA ILE A 360 11.86 9.54 23.24
C ILE A 360 12.77 9.09 24.40
N ARG A 361 14.08 9.36 24.24
CA ARG A 361 15.15 9.04 25.18
C ARG A 361 16.06 10.26 25.36
N LYS A 362 16.73 10.39 26.52
CA LYS A 362 17.65 11.52 26.79
C LYS A 362 19.07 11.09 27.13
N SER A 363 19.99 12.05 27.00
CA SER A 363 21.34 12.01 27.58
C SER A 363 21.73 13.42 27.99
N GLY A 364 21.85 13.65 29.31
CA GLY A 364 22.05 14.99 29.86
C GLY A 364 20.90 15.93 29.47
N VAL A 365 21.24 17.05 28.83
CA VAL A 365 20.31 18.12 28.41
C VAL A 365 19.63 17.86 27.05
N HIS A 366 20.00 16.78 26.35
CA HIS A 366 19.59 16.48 24.98
C HIS A 366 18.60 15.31 24.92
N PHE A 367 17.74 15.29 23.90
CA PHE A 367 16.83 14.18 23.60
C PHE A 367 17.02 13.61 22.18
N TRP A 368 16.58 12.37 21.99
CA TRP A 368 16.54 11.65 20.72
C TRP A 368 15.25 10.82 20.64
N PRO A 369 14.79 10.45 19.43
CA PRO A 369 15.26 10.95 18.14
C PRO A 369 14.81 12.41 17.89
N TYR A 370 15.20 12.98 16.74
CA TYR A 370 14.82 14.32 16.26
C TYR A 370 15.19 15.52 17.16
N GLY A 371 16.10 15.39 18.13
CA GLY A 371 16.58 16.51 18.96
C GLY A 371 17.55 17.49 18.26
N ILE A 372 18.13 17.08 17.12
CA ILE A 372 19.10 17.84 16.30
C ILE A 372 20.31 18.34 17.12
N ASN A 373 20.91 17.43 17.89
CA ASN A 373 21.89 17.72 18.93
C ASN A 373 23.31 18.03 18.41
N GLY A 374 23.44 18.32 17.11
CA GLY A 374 24.67 18.75 16.47
C GLY A 374 24.55 18.83 14.95
N ALA A 375 25.48 19.53 14.31
CA ALA A 375 25.47 19.82 12.87
C ALA A 375 25.50 18.58 11.94
N HIS A 376 25.77 17.39 12.48
CA HIS A 376 25.75 16.12 11.75
C HIS A 376 24.38 15.40 11.83
N GLU A 377 23.50 15.80 12.75
CA GLU A 377 22.10 15.36 12.82
C GLU A 377 21.17 16.27 11.97
N ASP A 378 21.64 17.48 11.61
CA ASP A 378 20.93 18.41 10.73
C ASP A 378 21.02 18.00 9.26
N THR A 379 20.05 17.21 8.80
CA THR A 379 19.95 16.76 7.40
C THR A 379 19.52 17.87 6.43
N GLY A 380 18.86 18.92 6.91
CA GLY A 380 18.20 19.93 6.06
C GLY A 380 16.81 19.54 5.54
N GLU A 381 16.28 18.38 5.93
CA GLU A 381 14.97 17.88 5.46
C GLU A 381 13.80 18.50 6.24
N GLU A 382 12.70 18.81 5.53
CA GLU A 382 11.50 19.43 6.12
C GLU A 382 10.91 18.57 7.26
N ASP A 383 10.76 17.25 7.04
CA ASP A 383 10.14 16.33 8.00
C ASP A 383 10.93 16.22 9.32
N LEU A 384 12.26 16.43 9.30
CA LEU A 384 13.10 16.53 10.51
C LEU A 384 12.71 17.76 11.34
N TYR A 385 12.62 18.92 10.71
CA TYR A 385 12.30 20.19 11.37
C TYR A 385 10.86 20.23 11.88
N ILE A 386 9.92 19.70 11.11
CA ILE A 386 8.53 19.55 11.53
C ILE A 386 8.43 18.60 12.72
N THR A 387 9.02 17.40 12.63
CA THR A 387 8.98 16.41 13.71
C THR A 387 9.58 16.94 15.00
N HIS A 388 10.70 17.67 14.92
CA HIS A 388 11.29 18.36 16.07
C HIS A 388 10.28 19.30 16.75
N CYS A 389 9.65 20.20 15.99
CA CYS A 389 8.68 21.15 16.53
C CYS A 389 7.44 20.46 17.11
N LEU A 390 6.87 19.47 16.40
CA LEU A 390 5.72 18.70 16.89
C LEU A 390 6.04 17.95 18.18
N ILE A 391 7.25 17.38 18.33
CA ILE A 391 7.69 16.78 19.59
C ILE A 391 7.72 17.82 20.71
N LEU A 392 8.21 19.05 20.47
CA LEU A 392 8.17 20.12 21.49
C LEU A 392 6.74 20.53 21.87
N GLN A 393 5.82 20.58 20.90
CA GLN A 393 4.38 20.80 21.16
C GLN A 393 3.75 19.64 21.95
N GLY A 394 4.18 18.39 21.69
CA GLY A 394 3.86 17.22 22.49
C GLY A 394 4.36 17.36 23.92
N MET A 395 5.65 17.64 24.12
CA MET A 395 6.25 17.80 25.44
C MET A 395 5.63 18.93 26.24
N LYS A 396 5.23 20.03 25.58
CA LYS A 396 4.45 21.12 26.18
C LYS A 396 3.10 20.61 26.70
N THR A 397 2.42 19.76 25.91
CA THR A 397 1.14 19.13 26.28
C THR A 397 1.30 18.16 27.47
N ASP A 398 2.40 17.39 27.50
CA ASP A 398 2.80 16.53 28.63
C ASP A 398 3.25 17.34 29.89
N GLY A 399 3.31 18.67 29.79
CA GLY A 399 3.56 19.58 30.91
C GLY A 399 5.01 20.05 31.07
N LEU A 400 5.79 20.11 29.98
CA LEU A 400 7.02 20.90 29.92
C LEU A 400 6.67 22.40 29.76
N PRO A 401 7.15 23.31 30.63
CA PRO A 401 6.79 24.72 30.56
C PRO A 401 7.59 25.46 29.48
N SER A 402 6.89 26.19 28.62
CA SER A 402 7.44 26.89 27.46
C SER A 402 7.47 28.42 27.61
N ASN A 403 7.66 28.92 28.84
CA ASN A 403 7.48 30.33 29.26
C ASN A 403 8.11 31.39 28.33
#